data_AF-A0A351GHJ0-F1
#
_entry.id   AF-A0A351GHJ0-F1
#
_cell.length_a   1.000
_cell.length_b   1.000
_cell.length_c   1.000
_cell.angle_alpha   90.00
_cell.angle_beta   90.00
_cell.angle_gamma   90.00
#
_symmetry.space_group_name_H-M   'P 1'
#
loop_
_entity.id
_entity.type
_entity.pdbx_description
1 polymer ?
#
loop_
_entity_poly.entity_id
_entity_poly.type
_entity_poly.pdbx_seq_one_letter_code
_entity_poly.pdbx_strand_id
1 'polypeptide(L)'
;MGKLGKIIYYAVVVLLVLIFVVVLIGDSFAGSGFGLYFTIALGAIAVLGTLVSSVIHLVNNPKGAKSLIIGAGVLIAVCAIGYAVSPGEMGLDYEKYGVANAHQSKLVDMGIYLTGFLSIVSIVAILVSEGIGLFKN
;
A
#
# COMPACT_ATOMS: atom_id res chain seq x y z
N MET A 1 -33.05 -4.87 9.51
CA MET A 1 -32.79 -6.29 9.86
C MET A 1 -33.57 -6.67 11.11
N GLY A 2 -34.50 -7.63 11.01
CA GLY A 2 -35.24 -8.14 12.16
C GLY A 2 -34.34 -8.89 13.16
N LYS A 3 -34.83 -9.14 14.38
CA LYS A 3 -34.08 -9.80 15.47
C LYS A 3 -33.46 -11.14 15.02
N LEU A 4 -34.19 -11.94 14.24
CA LEU A 4 -33.73 -13.20 13.65
C LEU A 4 -32.55 -13.01 12.68
N GLY A 5 -32.59 -11.97 11.83
CA GLY A 5 -31.51 -11.70 10.88
C GLY A 5 -30.20 -11.32 11.56
N LYS A 6 -30.26 -10.61 12.69
CA LYS A 6 -29.07 -10.31 13.51
C LYS A 6 -28.50 -11.59 14.15
N ILE A 7 -29.36 -12.46 14.67
CA ILE A 7 -28.94 -13.72 15.30
C ILE A 7 -28.23 -14.63 14.29
N ILE A 8 -28.80 -14.79 13.10
CA ILE A 8 -28.18 -15.59 12.03
C ILE A 8 -26.84 -15.00 11.61
N TYR A 9 -26.76 -13.67 11.46
CA TYR A 9 -25.51 -13.00 11.13
C TYR A 9 -24.42 -13.25 12.18
N TYR A 10 -24.73 -13.03 13.46
CA TYR A 10 -23.76 -13.28 14.53
C TYR A 10 -23.37 -14.75 14.65
N ALA A 11 -24.31 -15.68 14.46
CA ALA A 11 -24.03 -17.12 14.46
C ALA A 11 -23.07 -17.51 13.33
N VAL A 12 -23.26 -16.97 12.12
CA VAL A 12 -22.35 -17.20 10.98
C VAL A 12 -20.96 -16.60 11.23
N VAL A 13 -20.90 -15.40 11.78
CA VAL A 13 -19.62 -14.75 12.12
C VAL A 13 -18.86 -15.54 13.18
N VAL A 14 -19.53 -15.98 14.26
CA VAL A 14 -18.91 -16.78 15.32
C VAL A 14 -18.43 -18.12 14.78
N LEU A 15 -19.19 -18.77 13.90
CA LEU A 15 -18.80 -20.03 13.27
C LEU A 15 -17.59 -19.86 12.35
N LEU A 16 -17.53 -18.78 11.57
CA LEU A 16 -16.35 -18.44 10.74
C LEU A 16 -15.11 -18.18 11.60
N VAL A 17 -15.26 -17.48 12.73
CA VAL A 17 -14.16 -17.24 13.67
C VAL A 17 -13.66 -18.55 14.28
N LEU A 18 -14.55 -19.46 14.67
CA LEU A 18 -14.18 -20.78 15.19
C LEU A 18 -13.42 -21.62 14.15
N ILE A 19 -13.89 -21.65 12.90
CA ILE A 19 -13.19 -22.35 11.81
C ILE A 19 -11.80 -21.75 11.61
N PHE A 20 -11.68 -20.43 11.59
CA PHE A 20 -10.41 -19.74 11.46
C PHE A 20 -9.43 -20.11 12.60
N VAL A 21 -9.91 -20.16 13.84
CA VAL A 21 -9.09 -20.55 15.01
C VAL A 21 -8.64 -22.02 14.92
N VAL A 22 -9.50 -22.94 14.50
CA VAL A 22 -9.15 -24.36 14.33
C VAL A 22 -8.09 -24.55 13.24
N VAL A 23 -8.20 -23.81 12.13
CA VAL A 23 -7.19 -23.82 11.06
C VAL A 23 -5.85 -23.26 11.55
N LEU A 24 -5.87 -22.20 12.37
CA LEU A 24 -4.67 -21.59 12.95
C LEU A 24 -3.94 -22.51 13.95
N ILE A 25 -4.68 -23.36 14.65
CA ILE A 25 -4.11 -24.33 15.61
C ILE A 25 -3.47 -25.53 14.87
N GLY A 26 -4.03 -25.93 13.72
CA GLY A 26 -3.53 -27.06 12.93
C GLY A 26 -2.30 -26.77 12.08
N ASP A 27 -2.08 -25.50 11.71
CA ASP A 27 -0.94 -25.07 10.91
C ASP A 27 -0.53 -23.63 11.32
N SER A 28 0.62 -23.51 11.99
CA SER A 28 1.14 -22.23 12.49
C SER A 28 1.44 -21.22 11.37
N PHE A 29 1.53 -21.65 10.11
CA PHE A 29 1.78 -20.79 8.96
C PHE A 29 0.50 -20.46 8.15
N ALA A 30 -0.59 -21.21 8.33
CA ALA A 30 -1.85 -20.98 7.59
C ALA A 30 -2.47 -19.61 7.88
N GLY A 31 -2.35 -19.12 9.12
CA GLY A 31 -2.81 -17.78 9.49
C GLY A 31 -2.02 -16.66 8.79
N SER A 32 -0.71 -16.87 8.60
CA SER A 32 0.17 -15.88 7.96
C SER A 32 -0.10 -15.76 6.45
N GLY A 33 -0.32 -16.90 5.77
CA GLY A 33 -0.64 -16.94 4.34
C GLY A 33 -1.98 -16.28 4.05
N PHE A 34 -3.04 -16.70 4.73
CA PHE A 34 -4.38 -16.15 4.52
C PHE A 34 -4.44 -14.64 4.87
N GLY A 35 -3.82 -14.23 5.98
CA GLY A 35 -3.73 -12.83 6.37
C GLY A 35 -3.02 -11.97 5.32
N LEU A 36 -1.86 -12.43 4.82
CA LEU A 36 -1.12 -11.73 3.76
C LEU A 36 -1.93 -11.61 2.48
N TYR A 37 -2.53 -12.69 1.99
CA TYR A 37 -3.34 -12.64 0.77
C TYR A 37 -4.57 -11.74 0.93
N PHE A 38 -5.21 -11.74 2.10
CA PHE A 38 -6.35 -10.88 2.40
C PHE A 38 -5.95 -9.40 2.47
N THR A 39 -4.83 -9.08 3.12
CA THR A 39 -4.29 -7.72 3.17
C THR A 39 -3.90 -7.23 1.77
N ILE A 40 -3.28 -8.08 0.95
CA ILE A 40 -2.95 -7.75 -0.45
C ILE A 40 -4.23 -7.46 -1.25
N ALA A 41 -5.28 -8.29 -1.10
CA ALA A 41 -6.56 -8.09 -1.78
C ALA A 41 -7.25 -6.78 -1.36
N LEU A 42 -7.31 -6.49 -0.05
CA LEU A 42 -7.86 -5.23 0.46
C LEU A 42 -7.02 -4.02 0.02
N GLY A 43 -5.69 -4.15 0.04
CA GLY A 43 -4.78 -3.12 -0.46
C GLY A 43 -5.02 -2.81 -1.93
N ALA A 44 -5.19 -3.84 -2.77
CA ALA A 44 -5.52 -3.67 -4.18
C ALA A 44 -6.86 -2.95 -4.39
N ILE A 45 -7.90 -3.30 -3.63
CA ILE A 45 -9.20 -2.63 -3.68
C ILE A 45 -9.08 -1.16 -3.26
N ALA A 46 -8.32 -0.87 -2.19
CA ALA A 46 -8.09 0.49 -1.73
C ALA A 46 -7.36 1.33 -2.80
N VAL A 47 -6.30 0.78 -3.40
CA VAL A 47 -5.57 1.44 -4.50
C VAL A 47 -6.51 1.73 -5.67
N LEU A 48 -7.28 0.75 -6.13
CA LEU A 48 -8.25 0.94 -7.22
C LEU A 48 -9.30 2.01 -6.87
N GLY A 49 -9.84 1.99 -5.65
CA GLY A 49 -10.79 2.99 -5.18
C GLY A 49 -10.22 4.41 -5.20
N THR A 50 -8.98 4.58 -4.74
CA THR A 50 -8.29 5.89 -4.76
C THR A 50 -8.01 6.38 -6.18
N LEU A 51 -7.63 5.49 -7.10
CA LEU A 51 -7.41 5.83 -8.51
C LEU A 51 -8.71 6.27 -9.17
N VAL A 52 -9.79 5.49 -9.02
CA VAL A 52 -11.11 5.83 -9.59
C VAL A 52 -11.62 7.15 -9.02
N SER A 53 -11.52 7.34 -7.69
CA SER A 53 -11.89 8.59 -7.04
C SER A 53 -11.10 9.78 -7.57
N SER A 54 -9.79 9.62 -7.74
CA SER A 54 -8.91 10.67 -8.27
C SER A 54 -9.26 11.03 -9.71
N VAL A 55 -9.53 10.04 -10.56
CA VAL A 55 -9.93 10.27 -11.97
C VAL A 55 -11.28 10.98 -12.05
N ILE A 56 -12.27 10.56 -11.26
CA ILE A 56 -13.59 11.22 -11.21
C ILE A 56 -13.44 12.68 -10.74
N HIS A 57 -12.63 12.92 -9.71
CA HIS A 57 -12.35 14.29 -9.23
C HIS A 57 -11.66 15.14 -10.30
N LEU A 58 -10.77 14.54 -11.09
CA LEU A 58 -10.03 15.20 -12.15
C LEU A 58 -10.94 15.62 -13.33
N VAL A 59 -11.85 14.75 -13.74
CA VAL A 59 -12.84 15.03 -14.79
C VAL A 59 -13.78 16.16 -14.38
N ASN A 60 -14.23 16.14 -13.11
CA ASN A 60 -15.17 17.13 -12.60
C ASN A 60 -14.49 18.47 -12.25
N ASN A 61 -13.17 18.48 -11.99
CA ASN A 61 -12.41 19.67 -11.59
C ASN A 61 -11.02 19.75 -12.25
N PRO A 62 -10.93 20.16 -13.53
CA PRO A 62 -9.67 20.20 -14.27
C PRO A 62 -8.66 21.23 -13.73
N LYS A 63 -9.09 22.19 -12.90
CA LYS A 63 -8.18 23.13 -12.22
C LYS A 63 -7.24 22.43 -11.23
N GLY A 64 -7.69 21.33 -10.62
CA GLY A 64 -6.88 20.47 -9.75
C GLY A 64 -5.92 19.55 -10.51
N ALA A 65 -6.03 19.46 -11.84
CA ALA A 65 -5.18 18.59 -12.65
C ALA A 65 -3.70 18.98 -12.60
N LYS A 66 -3.41 20.28 -12.45
CA LYS A 66 -2.04 20.77 -12.44
C LYS A 66 -1.23 20.23 -11.27
N SER A 67 -1.81 20.20 -10.07
CA SER A 67 -1.13 19.65 -8.89
C SER A 67 -0.93 18.14 -8.98
N LEU A 68 -1.89 17.42 -9.60
CA LEU A 68 -1.77 15.98 -9.83
C LEU A 68 -0.68 15.65 -10.85
N ILE A 69 -0.59 16.40 -11.95
CA ILE A 69 0.47 16.25 -12.97
C ILE A 69 1.84 16.57 -12.36
N ILE A 70 1.94 17.63 -11.56
CA ILE A 70 3.19 17.97 -10.85
C ILE A 70 3.58 16.84 -9.90
N GLY A 71 2.64 16.33 -9.10
CA GLY A 71 2.87 15.20 -8.20
C GLY A 71 3.34 13.95 -8.94
N ALA A 72 2.68 13.59 -10.04
CA ALA A 72 3.07 12.47 -10.90
C ALA A 72 4.46 12.67 -11.52
N GLY A 73 4.79 13.89 -11.97
CA GLY A 73 6.10 14.22 -12.50
C GLY A 73 7.23 14.09 -11.48
N VAL A 74 7.01 14.55 -10.24
CA VAL A 74 7.98 14.36 -9.15
C VAL A 74 8.16 12.88 -8.83
N LEU A 75 7.08 12.10 -8.79
CA LEU A 75 7.13 10.65 -8.59
C LEU A 75 7.98 9.95 -9.65
N ILE A 76 7.76 10.26 -10.92
CA ILE A 76 8.54 9.72 -12.04
C ILE A 76 10.02 10.12 -11.92
N ALA A 77 10.31 11.37 -11.55
CA ALA A 77 11.68 11.84 -11.37
C ALA A 77 12.40 11.07 -10.24
N VAL A 78 11.73 10.85 -9.11
CA VAL A 78 12.29 10.09 -7.98
C VAL A 78 12.54 8.63 -8.38
N CYS A 79 11.61 7.99 -9.10
CA CYS A 79 11.81 6.64 -9.64
C CYS A 79 13.01 6.58 -10.60
N ALA A 80 13.13 7.54 -11.52
CA ALA A 80 14.23 7.59 -12.47
C ALA A 80 15.58 7.75 -11.76
N ILE A 81 15.66 8.63 -10.76
CA ILE A 81 16.87 8.84 -9.95
C ILE A 81 17.18 7.59 -9.13
N GLY A 82 16.19 7.00 -8.45
CA GLY A 82 16.37 5.78 -7.65
C GLY A 82 16.87 4.60 -8.48
N TYR A 83 16.36 4.43 -9.71
CA TYR A 83 16.83 3.40 -10.64
C TYR A 83 18.26 3.68 -11.16
N ALA A 84 18.59 4.95 -11.42
CA ALA A 84 19.92 5.36 -11.88
C ALA A 84 21.00 5.17 -10.80
N VAL A 85 20.68 5.51 -9.55
CA VAL A 85 21.59 5.43 -8.40
C VAL A 85 21.68 4.01 -7.82
N SER A 86 20.67 3.15 -8.07
CA SER A 86 20.70 1.77 -7.59
C SER A 86 21.91 1.01 -8.14
N PRO A 87 22.74 0.42 -7.24
CA PRO A 87 23.90 -0.38 -7.63
C PRO A 87 23.50 -1.71 -8.28
N GLY A 88 22.25 -2.17 -8.13
CA GLY A 88 21.76 -3.42 -8.71
C GLY A 88 22.51 -4.63 -8.15
N GLU A 89 22.72 -4.64 -6.84
CA GLU A 89 23.48 -5.71 -6.18
C GLU A 89 22.78 -7.06 -6.35
N MET A 90 23.56 -8.10 -6.64
CA MET A 90 23.09 -9.47 -6.77
C MET A 90 23.83 -10.31 -5.74
N GLY A 91 23.20 -10.49 -4.58
CA GLY A 91 23.68 -11.38 -3.52
C GLY A 91 22.99 -12.74 -3.56
N LEU A 92 23.56 -13.74 -2.87
CA LEU A 92 22.95 -15.08 -2.73
C LEU A 92 21.54 -15.03 -2.11
N ASP A 93 21.24 -13.99 -1.32
CA ASP A 93 19.91 -13.76 -0.75
C ASP A 93 18.87 -13.33 -1.81
N TYR A 94 19.27 -12.66 -2.89
CA TYR A 94 18.36 -12.22 -3.97
C TYR A 94 17.88 -13.40 -4.82
N GLU A 95 18.74 -14.40 -5.01
CA GLU A 95 18.44 -15.63 -5.75
C GLU A 95 17.35 -16.45 -5.03
N LYS A 96 17.37 -16.46 -3.69
CA LYS A 96 16.34 -17.10 -2.85
C LYS A 96 14.95 -16.47 -2.99
N TYR A 97 14.86 -15.20 -3.39
CA TYR A 97 13.61 -14.48 -3.64
C TYR A 97 13.23 -14.39 -5.12
N GLY A 98 13.91 -15.14 -6.00
CA GLY A 98 13.61 -15.18 -7.43
C GLY A 98 14.03 -13.94 -8.21
N VAL A 99 14.91 -13.11 -7.64
CA VAL A 99 15.52 -11.96 -8.32
C VAL A 99 16.75 -12.44 -9.06
N ALA A 100 16.53 -13.02 -10.24
CA ALA A 100 17.58 -13.66 -11.04
C ALA A 100 18.36 -12.68 -11.94
N ASN A 101 17.86 -11.45 -12.12
CA ASN A 101 18.43 -10.47 -13.03
C ASN A 101 18.74 -9.14 -12.34
N ALA A 102 19.85 -8.50 -12.72
CA ALA A 102 20.24 -7.18 -12.26
C ALA A 102 19.14 -6.12 -12.49
N HIS A 103 18.34 -6.27 -13.54
CA HIS A 103 17.19 -5.41 -13.80
C HIS A 103 16.10 -5.53 -12.72
N GLN A 104 15.81 -6.75 -12.26
CA GLN A 104 14.82 -6.96 -11.19
C GLN A 104 15.35 -6.40 -9.86
N SER A 105 16.65 -6.58 -9.57
CA SER A 105 17.29 -6.01 -8.38
C SER A 105 17.18 -4.48 -8.36
N LYS A 106 17.48 -3.80 -9.48
CA LYS A 106 17.32 -2.35 -9.59
C LYS A 106 15.89 -1.85 -9.39
N LEU A 107 14.88 -2.62 -9.81
CA LEU A 107 13.48 -2.24 -9.59
C LEU A 107 13.09 -2.34 -8.11
N VAL A 108 13.60 -3.34 -7.40
CA VAL A 108 13.39 -3.47 -5.95
C VAL A 108 14.05 -2.31 -5.21
N ASP A 109 15.31 -2.02 -5.50
CA ASP A 109 16.04 -0.90 -4.91
C ASP A 109 15.33 0.43 -5.18
N MET A 110 14.89 0.66 -6.43
CA MET A 110 14.10 1.84 -6.78
C MET A 110 12.84 1.96 -5.91
N GLY A 111 12.13 0.86 -5.67
CA GLY A 111 10.96 0.83 -4.79
C GLY A 111 11.30 1.18 -3.34
N ILE A 112 12.44 0.70 -2.84
CA ILE A 112 12.94 1.02 -1.49
C ILE A 112 13.28 2.52 -1.40
N TYR A 113 14.03 3.07 -2.36
CA TYR A 113 14.36 4.49 -2.41
C TYR A 113 13.12 5.37 -2.50
N LEU A 114 12.16 4.98 -3.33
CA LEU A 114 10.89 5.69 -3.48
C LEU A 114 10.12 5.71 -2.16
N THR A 115 9.97 4.55 -1.50
CA THR A 115 9.27 4.44 -0.21
C THR A 115 9.94 5.27 0.87
N GLY A 116 11.28 5.24 0.93
CA GLY A 116 12.07 6.07 1.83
C GLY A 116 11.83 7.57 1.61
N PHE A 117 11.90 8.03 0.35
CA PHE A 117 11.61 9.42 0.00
C PHE A 117 10.19 9.84 0.41
N LEU A 118 9.17 9.06 0.04
CA LEU A 118 7.78 9.33 0.38
C LEU A 118 7.55 9.39 1.89
N SER A 119 8.20 8.51 2.66
CA SER A 119 8.07 8.52 4.12
C SER A 119 8.57 9.83 4.74
N ILE A 120 9.74 10.31 4.34
CA ILE A 120 10.34 11.56 4.84
C ILE A 120 9.45 12.74 4.43
N VAL A 121 9.05 12.82 3.16
CA VAL A 121 8.17 13.88 2.66
C VAL A 121 6.84 13.90 3.41
N SER A 122 6.27 12.73 3.69
CA SER A 122 5.00 12.62 4.43
C SER A 122 5.13 13.15 5.85
N ILE A 123 6.20 12.78 6.55
CA ILE A 123 6.47 13.28 7.92
C ILE A 123 6.60 14.81 7.91
N VAL A 124 7.41 15.36 6.99
CA VAL A 124 7.59 16.82 6.86
C VAL A 124 6.26 17.50 6.53
N ALA A 125 5.47 16.94 5.62
CA ALA A 125 4.17 17.50 5.25
C ALA A 125 3.21 17.56 6.44
N ILE A 126 3.19 16.51 7.28
CA ILE A 126 2.38 16.48 8.50
C ILE A 126 2.85 17.56 9.48
N LEU A 127 4.15 17.63 9.77
CA LEU A 127 4.71 18.64 10.68
C LEU A 127 4.42 20.07 10.23
N VAL A 128 4.55 20.35 8.93
CA VAL A 128 4.23 21.66 8.37
C VAL A 128 2.73 21.95 8.45
N SER A 129 1.89 20.97 8.13
CA SER A 129 0.43 21.13 8.20
C SER A 129 -0.05 21.41 9.63
N GLU A 130 0.45 20.67 10.61
CA GLU A 130 0.14 20.89 12.03
C GLU A 130 0.74 22.19 12.54
N GLY A 131 1.99 22.48 12.20
CA GLY A 131 2.66 23.73 12.58
C GLY A 131 1.92 24.96 12.09
N ILE A 132 1.50 24.99 10.81
CA ILE A 132 0.69 26.08 10.26
C ILE A 132 -0.68 26.14 10.94
N GLY A 133 -1.28 24.99 11.25
CA GLY A 133 -2.56 24.92 11.97
C GLY A 133 -2.50 25.56 13.36
N LEU A 134 -1.39 25.45 14.07
CA LEU A 134 -1.18 26.04 15.39
C LEU A 134 -1.04 27.58 15.36
N PHE A 135 -0.56 28.16 14.26
CA PHE A 135 -0.45 29.62 14.10
C PHE A 135 -1.69 30.29 13.51
N LYS A 136 -2.62 29.49 12.95
CA LYS A 136 -3.85 29.98 12.33
C LYS A 136 -5.07 29.95 13.26
N ASN A 137 -4.95 29.28 14.41
CA ASN A 137 -5.87 29.36 15.55
C ASN A 137 -5.33 30.33 16.60
#